data_AF-A0A0B7HHF0-F1
#
_entry.id   AF-A0A0B7HHF0-F1
#
_cell.length_a   1.000
_cell.length_b   1.000
_cell.length_c   1.000
_cell.angle_alpha   90.00
_cell.angle_beta   90.00
_cell.angle_gamma   90.00
#
_symmetry.space_group_name_H-M   'P 1'
#
loop_
_entity.id
_entity.type
_entity.pdbx_description
1 polymer ?
#
loop_
_entity_poly.entity_id
_entity_poly.type
_entity_poly.pdbx_seq_one_letter_code
_entity_poly.pdbx_strand_id
1 'polypeptide(L)'
;MKVNYRKLSTKDLAALTERVIECVEKSNIDEAKTHLFMNKLKISYQKYYDVVSKKTFSGKGNTVAQANREREKAFSDMKIFLSGYVRVSSAPNVNDAIALYNHFQINKLKKEQLSYGEQTIRIGKIIEALSSDENQKYIKNLSLEIAFENLKTKQEAFKLLYNEQAQENAELRKQTSATKQRKELEGDLRRFLSLVTLMFDAGEWISLYNNLNEFAKAAKS
;
A
#
# COMPACT_ATOMS: atom_id res chain seq x y z
N MET A 1 22.85 -26.35 17.99
CA MET A 1 21.68 -25.54 18.41
C MET A 1 20.49 -25.76 17.47
N LYS A 2 19.24 -25.83 17.96
CA LYS A 2 18.03 -26.02 17.12
C LYS A 2 17.07 -24.83 17.26
N VAL A 3 16.77 -24.14 16.15
CA VAL A 3 15.79 -23.05 16.07
C VAL A 3 14.68 -23.42 15.09
N ASN A 4 13.42 -23.20 15.44
CA ASN A 4 12.28 -23.40 14.52
C ASN A 4 11.95 -22.10 13.79
N TYR A 5 12.70 -21.80 12.75
CA TYR A 5 12.57 -20.56 11.98
C TYR A 5 11.16 -20.33 11.38
N ARG A 6 10.41 -21.39 11.11
CA ARG A 6 9.05 -21.28 10.57
C ARG A 6 8.05 -20.70 11.57
N LYS A 7 8.31 -20.83 12.87
CA LYS A 7 7.43 -20.32 13.94
C LYS A 7 7.76 -18.89 14.36
N LEU A 8 8.95 -18.39 14.01
CA LEU A 8 9.36 -17.02 14.37
C LEU A 8 8.54 -16.01 13.59
N SER A 9 7.99 -14.99 14.26
CA SER A 9 7.46 -13.83 13.54
C SER A 9 8.59 -13.09 12.80
N THR A 10 8.21 -12.10 11.99
CA THR A 10 9.18 -11.21 11.34
C THR A 10 10.04 -10.45 12.36
N LYS A 11 9.43 -10.04 13.47
CA LYS A 11 10.11 -9.31 14.55
C LYS A 11 11.01 -10.23 15.37
N ASP A 12 10.54 -11.44 15.69
CA ASP A 12 11.31 -12.37 16.52
C ASP A 12 12.55 -12.89 15.79
N LEU A 13 12.46 -13.09 14.47
CA LEU A 13 13.63 -13.44 13.66
C LEU A 13 14.68 -12.30 13.66
N ALA A 14 14.24 -11.05 13.52
CA ALA A 14 15.14 -9.89 13.60
C ALA A 14 15.80 -9.81 14.99
N ALA A 15 15.00 -9.85 16.06
CA ALA A 15 15.48 -9.74 17.44
C ALA A 15 16.43 -10.89 17.83
N LEU A 16 16.14 -12.13 17.42
CA LEU A 16 17.05 -13.25 17.63
C LEU A 16 18.39 -13.01 16.92
N THR A 17 18.34 -12.58 15.66
CA THR A 17 19.55 -12.36 14.88
C THR A 17 20.41 -11.24 15.45
N GLU A 18 19.78 -10.14 15.87
CA GLU A 18 20.45 -9.02 16.54
C GLU A 18 21.16 -9.46 17.81
N ARG A 19 20.48 -10.20 18.70
CA ARG A 19 21.07 -10.74 19.93
C ARG A 19 22.26 -11.65 19.65
N VAL A 20 22.18 -12.47 18.62
CA VAL A 20 23.30 -13.34 18.18
C VAL A 20 24.48 -12.48 17.73
N ILE A 21 24.24 -11.46 16.90
CA ILE A 21 25.27 -10.55 16.41
C ILE A 21 25.95 -9.83 17.59
N GLU A 22 25.16 -9.20 18.47
CA GLU A 22 25.69 -8.46 19.63
C GLU A 22 26.50 -9.35 20.58
N CYS A 23 26.05 -10.57 20.83
CA CYS A 23 26.74 -11.49 21.73
C CYS A 23 28.11 -11.92 21.19
N VAL A 24 28.22 -12.10 19.87
CA VAL A 24 29.49 -12.42 19.22
C VAL A 24 30.42 -11.21 19.23
N GLU A 25 29.92 -10.01 18.95
CA GLU A 25 30.70 -8.77 19.03
C GLU A 25 31.28 -8.53 20.43
N LYS A 26 30.50 -8.85 21.48
CA LYS A 26 30.91 -8.76 22.89
C LYS A 26 31.79 -9.93 23.36
N SER A 27 31.95 -10.98 22.56
CA SER A 27 32.77 -12.13 22.93
C SER A 27 34.27 -11.81 22.83
N ASN A 28 35.12 -12.63 23.45
CA ASN A 28 36.58 -12.52 23.30
C ASN A 28 37.13 -13.39 22.16
N ILE A 29 36.27 -13.93 21.30
CA ILE A 29 36.64 -14.87 20.23
C ILE A 29 36.75 -14.10 18.91
N ASP A 30 37.96 -13.67 18.55
CA ASP A 30 38.19 -12.88 17.34
C ASP A 30 37.87 -13.65 16.05
N GLU A 31 38.09 -14.97 16.05
CA GLU A 31 37.70 -15.84 14.93
C GLU A 31 36.19 -15.75 14.69
N ALA A 32 35.36 -15.82 15.74
CA ALA A 32 33.90 -15.74 15.60
C ALA A 32 33.43 -14.40 15.02
N LYS A 33 34.09 -13.30 15.38
CA LYS A 33 33.76 -11.94 14.90
C LYS A 33 34.11 -11.74 13.43
N THR A 34 35.26 -12.27 13.02
CA THR A 34 35.81 -12.07 11.67
C THR A 34 35.42 -13.17 10.68
N HIS A 35 34.80 -14.25 11.17
CA HIS A 35 34.41 -15.39 10.34
C HIS A 35 33.47 -14.99 9.18
N LEU A 36 33.66 -15.63 8.03
CA LEU A 36 32.86 -15.40 6.81
C LEU A 36 31.34 -15.48 7.06
N PHE A 37 30.90 -16.46 7.85
CA PHE A 37 29.48 -16.63 8.17
C PHE A 37 28.91 -15.50 9.04
N MET A 38 29.72 -14.92 9.92
CA MET A 38 29.31 -13.77 10.72
C MET A 38 29.13 -12.53 9.84
N ASN A 39 30.06 -12.29 8.92
CA ASN A 39 29.94 -11.20 7.95
C ASN A 39 28.71 -11.34 7.05
N LYS A 40 28.42 -12.55 6.54
CA LYS A 40 27.20 -12.82 5.78
C LYS A 40 25.93 -12.62 6.61
N LEU A 41 25.94 -13.02 7.88
CA LEU A 41 24.84 -12.82 8.81
C LEU A 41 24.54 -11.32 9.03
N LYS A 42 25.57 -10.48 9.25
CA LYS A 42 25.40 -9.02 9.39
C LYS A 42 24.79 -8.39 8.14
N ILE A 43 25.31 -8.76 6.95
CA ILE A 43 24.82 -8.24 5.67
C ILE A 43 23.36 -8.62 5.44
N SER A 44 23.01 -9.90 5.63
CA SER A 44 21.63 -10.37 5.47
C SER A 44 20.69 -9.79 6.53
N TYR A 45 21.17 -9.57 7.76
CA TYR A 45 20.42 -8.90 8.83
C TYR A 45 20.07 -7.47 8.45
N GLN A 46 21.04 -6.67 7.97
CA GLN A 46 20.77 -5.29 7.56
C GLN A 46 19.71 -5.23 6.45
N LYS A 47 19.87 -6.04 5.39
CA LYS A 47 18.89 -6.13 4.31
C LYS A 47 17.50 -6.53 4.80
N TYR A 48 17.43 -7.41 5.80
CA TYR A 48 16.17 -7.84 6.39
C TYR A 48 15.54 -6.74 7.25
N TYR A 49 16.32 -6.10 8.12
CA TYR A 49 15.86 -5.03 9.00
C TYR A 49 15.24 -3.86 8.22
N ASP A 50 15.84 -3.49 7.08
CA ASP A 50 15.32 -2.46 6.18
C ASP A 50 13.93 -2.79 5.60
N VAL A 51 13.62 -4.08 5.40
CA VAL A 51 12.30 -4.51 4.89
C VAL A 51 11.27 -4.78 5.99
N VAL A 52 11.70 -5.15 7.20
CA VAL A 52 10.79 -5.35 8.35
C VAL A 52 10.18 -4.04 8.82
N SER A 53 10.94 -2.94 8.74
CA SER A 53 10.50 -1.60 9.11
C SER A 53 9.70 -0.88 8.01
N LYS A 54 9.52 -1.51 6.85
CA LYS A 54 8.94 -0.87 5.66
C LYS A 54 7.42 -0.78 5.72
N LYS A 55 6.87 0.35 5.25
CA LYS A 55 5.44 0.47 4.88
C LYS A 55 5.11 -0.46 3.70
N THR A 56 4.07 -1.28 3.84
CA THR A 56 3.58 -2.19 2.77
C THR A 56 2.64 -1.50 1.78
N PHE A 57 2.11 -0.33 2.15
CA PHE A 57 1.21 0.48 1.35
C PHE A 57 1.45 1.96 1.65
N SER A 58 1.07 2.84 0.71
CA SER A 58 1.26 4.30 0.82
C SER A 58 0.55 4.93 2.02
N GLY A 59 -0.51 4.30 2.52
CA GLY A 59 -1.37 4.86 3.57
C GLY A 59 -2.43 5.83 3.02
N LYS A 60 -2.42 6.12 1.71
CA LYS A 60 -3.37 7.03 1.04
C LYS A 60 -4.78 6.46 0.86
N GLY A 61 -5.06 5.24 1.34
CA GLY A 61 -6.34 4.56 1.14
C GLY A 61 -7.55 5.38 1.61
N ASN A 62 -7.46 5.97 2.80
CA ASN A 62 -8.54 6.80 3.35
C ASN A 62 -8.71 8.10 2.56
N THR A 63 -7.61 8.74 2.16
CA THR A 63 -7.63 9.96 1.36
C THR A 63 -8.26 9.74 -0.01
N VAL A 64 -7.89 8.65 -0.69
CA VAL A 64 -8.48 8.26 -1.98
C VAL A 64 -9.96 7.94 -1.83
N ALA A 65 -10.36 7.21 -0.79
CA ALA A 65 -11.76 6.90 -0.52
C ALA A 65 -12.59 8.16 -0.23
N GLN A 66 -12.03 9.12 0.52
CA GLN A 66 -12.70 10.39 0.79
C GLN A 66 -12.86 11.23 -0.48
N ALA A 67 -11.81 11.35 -1.30
CA ALA A 67 -11.89 12.03 -2.60
C ALA A 67 -12.93 11.39 -3.52
N ASN A 68 -13.04 10.04 -3.51
CA ASN A 68 -14.08 9.35 -4.26
C ASN A 68 -15.49 9.74 -3.78
N ARG A 69 -15.73 9.76 -2.47
CA ARG A 69 -17.04 10.14 -1.91
C ARG A 69 -17.43 11.57 -2.30
N GLU A 70 -16.49 12.51 -2.24
CA GLU A 70 -16.74 13.90 -2.61
C GLU A 70 -17.07 14.04 -4.11
N ARG A 71 -16.36 13.29 -4.96
CA ARG A 71 -16.65 13.21 -6.38
C ARG A 71 -18.03 12.61 -6.65
N GLU A 72 -18.35 11.47 -6.02
CA GLU A 72 -19.65 10.80 -6.15
C GLU A 72 -20.78 11.72 -5.68
N LYS A 73 -20.55 12.50 -4.62
CA LYS A 73 -21.50 13.49 -4.14
C LYS A 73 -21.73 14.60 -5.19
N ALA A 74 -20.68 15.21 -5.72
CA ALA A 74 -20.82 16.26 -6.75
C ALA A 74 -21.57 15.75 -7.99
N PHE A 75 -21.27 14.51 -8.41
CA PHE A 75 -21.98 13.83 -9.49
C PHE A 75 -23.47 13.63 -9.17
N SER A 76 -23.77 13.14 -7.96
CA SER A 76 -25.13 12.88 -7.51
C SER A 76 -25.95 14.15 -7.36
N ASP A 77 -25.36 15.22 -6.82
CA ASP A 77 -26.03 16.52 -6.62
C ASP A 77 -26.54 17.08 -7.95
N MET A 78 -25.69 17.12 -8.98
CA MET A 78 -26.10 17.56 -10.33
C MET A 78 -27.18 16.66 -10.92
N LYS A 79 -27.01 15.34 -10.80
CA LYS A 79 -27.99 14.37 -11.32
C LYS A 79 -29.36 14.53 -10.66
N ILE A 80 -29.40 14.70 -9.34
CA ILE A 80 -30.62 14.86 -8.57
C ILE A 80 -31.29 16.19 -8.93
N PHE A 81 -30.52 17.28 -9.03
CA PHE A 81 -31.03 18.57 -9.46
C PHE A 81 -31.73 18.47 -10.83
N LEU A 82 -31.02 17.95 -11.84
CA LEU A 82 -31.56 17.78 -13.19
C LEU A 82 -32.80 16.85 -13.18
N SER A 83 -32.73 15.75 -12.43
CA SER A 83 -33.86 14.83 -12.29
C SER A 83 -35.10 15.47 -11.67
N GLY A 84 -34.93 16.39 -10.72
CA GLY A 84 -36.01 17.13 -10.09
C GLY A 84 -36.57 18.19 -11.04
N TYR A 85 -35.69 18.91 -11.73
CA TYR A 85 -36.04 19.95 -12.69
C TYR A 85 -36.91 19.42 -13.83
N VAL A 86 -36.53 18.29 -14.42
CA VAL A 86 -37.25 17.63 -15.52
C VAL A 86 -38.69 17.23 -15.14
N ARG A 87 -39.00 17.07 -13.84
CA ARG A 87 -40.35 16.71 -13.37
C ARG A 87 -41.32 17.89 -13.35
N VAL A 88 -40.83 19.12 -13.45
CA VAL A 88 -41.66 20.33 -13.43
C VAL A 88 -41.77 20.83 -14.87
N SER A 89 -42.75 20.32 -15.61
CA SER A 89 -42.91 20.63 -17.06
C SER A 89 -43.13 22.11 -17.36
N SER A 90 -43.57 22.90 -16.37
CA SER A 90 -43.74 24.35 -16.47
C SER A 90 -42.48 25.15 -16.11
N ALA A 91 -41.37 24.50 -15.72
CA ALA A 91 -40.14 25.19 -15.37
C ALA A 91 -39.52 25.84 -16.63
N PRO A 92 -38.93 27.05 -16.51
CA PRO A 92 -38.16 27.65 -17.59
C PRO A 92 -37.06 26.71 -18.07
N ASN A 93 -36.69 26.70 -19.35
CA ASN A 93 -35.54 25.93 -19.85
C ASN A 93 -35.61 24.41 -19.54
N VAL A 94 -36.80 23.82 -19.35
CA VAL A 94 -36.93 22.38 -19.03
C VAL A 94 -36.32 21.47 -20.09
N ASN A 95 -36.34 21.87 -21.37
CA ASN A 95 -35.72 21.13 -22.47
C ASN A 95 -34.18 21.07 -22.32
N ASP A 96 -33.56 22.13 -21.82
CA ASP A 96 -32.13 22.17 -21.51
C ASP A 96 -31.82 21.15 -20.40
N ALA A 97 -32.67 21.10 -19.36
CA ALA A 97 -32.51 20.14 -18.27
C ALA A 97 -32.68 18.69 -18.74
N ILE A 98 -33.62 18.43 -19.67
CA ILE A 98 -33.82 17.12 -20.30
C ILE A 98 -32.57 16.72 -21.09
N ALA A 99 -32.03 17.61 -21.92
CA ALA A 99 -30.83 17.38 -22.72
C ALA A 99 -29.65 16.98 -21.83
N LEU A 100 -29.39 17.76 -20.77
CA LEU A 100 -28.32 17.47 -19.81
C LEU A 100 -28.57 16.17 -19.03
N TYR A 101 -29.80 15.94 -18.53
CA TYR A 101 -30.13 14.77 -17.73
C TYR A 101 -29.93 13.45 -18.50
N ASN A 102 -30.18 13.46 -19.81
CA ASN A 102 -30.00 12.28 -20.66
C ASN A 102 -28.54 11.76 -20.65
N HIS A 103 -27.54 12.65 -20.52
CA HIS A 103 -26.15 12.23 -20.37
C HIS A 103 -25.90 11.43 -19.08
N PHE A 104 -26.67 11.68 -18.02
CA PHE A 104 -26.60 10.93 -16.75
C PHE A 104 -27.35 9.60 -16.78
N GLN A 105 -28.22 9.39 -17.78
CA GLN A 105 -29.00 8.16 -17.97
C GLN A 105 -28.27 7.09 -18.79
N ILE A 106 -27.22 7.47 -19.53
CA ILE A 106 -26.44 6.53 -20.33
C ILE A 106 -25.73 5.55 -19.38
N ASN A 107 -26.02 4.25 -19.59
CA ASN A 107 -25.60 3.06 -18.83
C ASN A 107 -26.43 2.71 -17.58
N LYS A 108 -27.52 1.97 -17.82
CA LYS A 108 -28.26 1.13 -16.85
C LYS A 108 -27.44 -0.09 -16.40
N LEU A 109 -26.17 0.09 -16.03
CA LEU A 109 -25.40 -0.98 -15.42
C LEU A 109 -25.93 -1.20 -14.00
N LYS A 110 -26.18 -2.47 -13.65
CA LYS A 110 -26.68 -2.89 -12.35
C LYS A 110 -25.82 -2.28 -11.23
N LYS A 111 -26.46 -2.08 -10.08
CA LYS A 111 -25.97 -1.46 -8.83
C LYS A 111 -24.81 -2.24 -8.15
N GLU A 112 -24.10 -3.10 -8.89
CA GLU A 112 -22.83 -3.68 -8.47
C GLU A 112 -21.80 -2.54 -8.48
N GLN A 113 -21.09 -2.34 -7.37
CA GLN A 113 -20.20 -1.20 -7.16
C GLN A 113 -19.14 -1.14 -8.27
N LEU A 114 -19.29 -0.18 -9.20
CA LEU A 114 -18.27 0.12 -10.20
C LEU A 114 -16.93 0.34 -9.50
N SER A 115 -15.88 -0.27 -10.03
CA SER A 115 -14.51 0.00 -9.59
C SER A 115 -14.16 1.48 -9.79
N TYR A 116 -13.17 1.97 -9.04
CA TYR A 116 -12.70 3.34 -9.18
C TYR A 116 -12.30 3.70 -10.62
N GLY A 117 -11.73 2.75 -11.38
CA GLY A 117 -11.41 2.94 -12.78
C GLY A 117 -12.66 3.13 -13.65
N GLU A 118 -13.65 2.26 -13.50
CA GLU A 118 -14.91 2.34 -14.25
C GLU A 118 -15.69 3.63 -13.93
N GLN A 119 -15.74 4.02 -12.66
CA GLN A 119 -16.34 5.29 -12.23
C GLN A 119 -15.62 6.49 -12.87
N THR A 120 -14.29 6.45 -12.90
CA THR A 120 -13.47 7.52 -13.49
C THR A 120 -13.74 7.68 -14.97
N ILE A 121 -13.82 6.58 -15.72
CA ILE A 121 -14.16 6.60 -17.15
C ILE A 121 -15.57 7.16 -17.35
N ARG A 122 -16.54 6.69 -16.56
CA ARG A 122 -17.94 7.12 -16.67
C ARG A 122 -18.10 8.61 -16.43
N ILE A 123 -17.57 9.12 -15.30
CA ILE A 123 -17.66 10.53 -14.94
C ILE A 123 -16.89 11.37 -15.97
N GLY A 124 -15.74 10.91 -16.43
CA GLY A 124 -14.96 11.56 -17.49
C GLY A 124 -15.77 11.75 -18.78
N LYS A 125 -16.45 10.70 -19.27
CA LYS A 125 -17.31 10.79 -20.46
C LYS A 125 -18.49 11.74 -20.29
N ILE A 126 -19.06 11.82 -19.08
CA ILE A 126 -20.14 12.77 -18.81
C ILE A 126 -19.59 14.20 -18.80
N ILE A 127 -18.45 14.45 -18.15
CA ILE A 127 -17.78 15.76 -18.18
C ILE A 127 -17.47 16.18 -19.61
N GLU A 128 -16.93 15.26 -20.42
CA GLU A 128 -16.63 15.50 -21.84
C GLU A 128 -17.89 15.89 -22.60
N ALA A 129 -18.97 15.11 -22.48
CA ALA A 129 -20.24 15.41 -23.14
C ALA A 129 -20.80 16.78 -22.69
N LEU A 130 -20.78 17.07 -21.40
CA LEU A 130 -21.23 18.33 -20.82
C LEU A 130 -20.35 19.53 -21.21
N SER A 131 -19.13 19.30 -21.70
CA SER A 131 -18.20 20.37 -22.15
C SER A 131 -18.44 20.82 -23.59
N SER A 132 -19.38 20.22 -24.33
CA SER A 132 -19.74 20.70 -25.67
C SER A 132 -20.33 22.11 -25.62
N ASP A 133 -20.13 22.91 -26.67
CA ASP A 133 -20.65 24.28 -26.74
C ASP A 133 -22.17 24.37 -26.51
N GLU A 134 -22.91 23.37 -27.01
CA GLU A 134 -24.35 23.26 -26.81
C GLU A 134 -24.71 23.00 -25.34
N ASN A 135 -24.06 22.02 -24.69
CA ASN A 135 -24.33 21.71 -23.29
C ASN A 135 -23.84 22.82 -22.34
N GLN A 136 -22.79 23.56 -22.69
CA GLN A 136 -22.36 24.72 -21.92
C GLN A 136 -23.43 25.84 -21.92
N LYS A 137 -24.16 26.02 -23.03
CA LYS A 137 -25.31 26.94 -23.07
C LYS A 137 -26.43 26.48 -22.14
N TYR A 138 -26.76 25.19 -22.15
CA TYR A 138 -27.77 24.62 -21.24
C TYR A 138 -27.37 24.74 -19.77
N ILE A 139 -26.10 24.48 -19.45
CA ILE A 139 -25.55 24.64 -18.10
C ILE A 139 -25.72 26.09 -17.63
N LYS A 140 -25.43 27.07 -18.50
CA LYS A 140 -25.61 28.49 -18.21
C LYS A 140 -27.08 28.88 -18.01
N ASN A 141 -27.96 28.41 -18.89
CA ASN A 141 -29.41 28.68 -18.79
C ASN A 141 -30.04 28.14 -17.50
N LEU A 142 -29.42 27.12 -16.90
CA LEU A 142 -29.85 26.50 -15.63
C LEU A 142 -29.00 26.93 -14.43
N SER A 143 -28.04 27.85 -14.62
CA SER A 143 -27.13 28.34 -13.57
C SER A 143 -26.32 27.23 -12.88
N LEU A 144 -25.87 26.24 -13.66
CA LEU A 144 -25.15 25.06 -13.18
C LEU A 144 -23.62 25.14 -13.33
N GLU A 145 -23.07 26.29 -13.75
CA GLU A 145 -21.64 26.45 -14.03
C GLU A 145 -20.77 26.08 -12.83
N ILE A 146 -21.13 26.58 -11.64
CA ILE A 146 -20.40 26.31 -10.39
C ILE A 146 -20.46 24.81 -10.04
N ALA A 147 -21.64 24.19 -10.19
CA ALA A 147 -21.81 22.77 -9.92
C ALA A 147 -21.00 21.90 -10.89
N PHE A 148 -20.96 22.29 -12.17
CA PHE A 148 -20.18 21.61 -13.19
C PHE A 148 -18.68 21.74 -12.96
N GLU A 149 -18.19 22.93 -12.62
CA GLU A 149 -16.79 23.16 -12.28
C GLU A 149 -16.37 22.36 -11.03
N ASN A 150 -17.24 22.31 -10.02
CA ASN A 150 -17.00 21.50 -8.83
C ASN A 150 -16.87 20.00 -9.18
N LEU A 151 -17.73 19.46 -10.04
CA LEU A 151 -17.62 18.06 -10.50
C LEU A 151 -16.29 17.81 -11.23
N LYS A 152 -15.87 18.70 -12.14
CA LYS A 152 -14.58 18.59 -12.84
C LYS A 152 -13.41 18.60 -11.87
N THR A 153 -13.41 19.56 -10.95
CA THR A 153 -12.36 19.71 -9.94
C THR A 153 -12.24 18.46 -9.07
N LYS A 154 -13.36 17.91 -8.59
CA LYS A 154 -13.36 16.69 -7.76
C LYS A 154 -12.94 15.44 -8.54
N GLN A 155 -13.29 15.35 -9.83
CA GLN A 155 -12.83 14.27 -10.70
C GLN A 155 -11.31 14.30 -10.89
N GLU A 156 -10.72 15.46 -11.17
CA GLU A 156 -9.27 15.58 -11.35
C GLU A 156 -8.50 15.37 -10.04
N ALA A 157 -9.00 15.91 -8.93
CA ALA A 157 -8.43 15.66 -7.61
C ALA A 157 -8.41 14.16 -7.26
N PHE A 158 -9.49 13.43 -7.56
CA PHE A 158 -9.53 11.98 -7.38
C PHE A 158 -8.50 11.27 -8.26
N LYS A 159 -8.43 11.60 -9.57
CA LYS A 159 -7.47 10.99 -10.51
C LYS A 159 -6.03 11.17 -10.04
N LEU A 160 -5.68 12.37 -9.58
CA LEU A 160 -4.35 12.68 -9.04
C LEU A 160 -4.02 11.76 -7.86
N LEU A 161 -4.87 11.74 -6.83
CA LEU A 161 -4.66 10.94 -5.62
C LEU A 161 -4.62 9.44 -5.89
N TYR A 162 -5.48 8.95 -6.79
CA TYR A 162 -5.53 7.54 -7.17
C TYR A 162 -4.25 7.11 -7.90
N ASN A 163 -3.75 7.95 -8.82
CA ASN A 163 -2.50 7.70 -9.53
C ASN A 163 -1.29 7.78 -8.60
N GLU A 164 -1.22 8.77 -7.71
CA GLU A 164 -0.17 8.88 -6.69
C GLU A 164 -0.14 7.64 -5.79
N GLN A 165 -1.31 7.18 -5.32
CA GLN A 165 -1.38 5.95 -4.54
C GLN A 165 -0.83 4.76 -5.32
N ALA A 166 -1.18 4.62 -6.60
CA ALA A 166 -0.70 3.53 -7.45
C ALA A 166 0.83 3.59 -7.64
N GLN A 167 1.38 4.78 -7.89
CA GLN A 167 2.82 5.02 -8.06
C GLN A 167 3.59 4.74 -6.77
N GLU A 168 3.17 5.30 -5.64
CA GLU A 168 3.82 5.04 -4.34
C GLU A 168 3.78 3.55 -3.98
N ASN A 169 2.65 2.89 -4.20
CA ASN A 169 2.54 1.44 -3.98
C ASN A 169 3.43 0.65 -4.95
N ALA A 170 3.65 1.13 -6.19
CA ALA A 170 4.57 0.50 -7.13
C ALA A 170 6.03 0.65 -6.67
N GLU A 171 6.45 1.83 -6.20
CA GLU A 171 7.79 2.03 -5.61
C GLU A 171 8.00 1.15 -4.36
N LEU A 172 6.96 1.01 -3.52
CA LEU A 172 7.00 0.07 -2.39
C LEU A 172 7.11 -1.40 -2.84
N ARG A 173 6.81 -1.75 -4.09
CA ARG A 173 7.00 -3.11 -4.62
C ARG A 173 8.35 -3.34 -5.29
N LYS A 174 9.09 -2.27 -5.65
CA LYS A 174 10.43 -2.40 -6.26
C LYS A 174 11.49 -2.90 -5.29
N GLN A 175 11.33 -2.67 -3.98
CA GLN A 175 12.29 -3.22 -3.00
C GLN A 175 12.09 -4.73 -2.89
N THR A 176 13.20 -5.47 -2.87
CA THR A 176 13.25 -6.94 -2.87
C THR A 176 12.29 -7.54 -1.84
N SER A 177 11.59 -8.63 -2.18
CA SER A 177 10.48 -9.14 -1.36
C SER A 177 10.93 -9.56 0.04
N ALA A 178 10.22 -9.11 1.08
CA ALA A 178 10.51 -9.49 2.47
C ALA A 178 10.66 -11.01 2.67
N THR A 179 9.95 -11.81 1.85
CA THR A 179 10.08 -13.28 1.79
C THR A 179 11.48 -13.75 1.38
N LYS A 180 12.11 -13.12 0.38
CA LYS A 180 13.45 -13.48 -0.07
C LYS A 180 14.49 -13.16 1.00
N GLN A 181 14.45 -11.95 1.57
CA GLN A 181 15.37 -11.55 2.63
C GLN A 181 15.19 -12.38 3.89
N ARG A 182 13.95 -12.77 4.22
CA ARG A 182 13.70 -13.70 5.33
C ARG A 182 14.45 -15.01 5.12
N LYS A 183 14.31 -15.63 3.93
CA LYS A 183 14.97 -16.91 3.62
C LYS A 183 16.50 -16.79 3.64
N GLU A 184 17.04 -15.68 3.13
CA GLU A 184 18.48 -15.38 3.18
C GLU A 184 18.97 -15.29 4.63
N LEU A 185 18.28 -14.50 5.47
CA LEU A 185 18.61 -14.34 6.89
C LEU A 185 18.51 -15.67 7.67
N GLU A 186 17.43 -16.43 7.49
CA GLU A 186 17.28 -17.75 8.11
C GLU A 186 18.41 -18.70 7.73
N GLY A 187 18.85 -18.65 6.47
CA GLY A 187 19.95 -19.46 5.96
C GLY A 187 21.29 -19.09 6.61
N ASP A 188 21.63 -17.80 6.63
CA ASP A 188 22.90 -17.34 7.18
C ASP A 188 22.95 -17.45 8.71
N LEU A 189 21.84 -17.20 9.41
CA LEU A 189 21.74 -17.43 10.85
C LEU A 189 21.94 -18.90 11.19
N ARG A 190 21.31 -19.81 10.42
CA ARG A 190 21.49 -21.25 10.61
C ARG A 190 22.94 -21.69 10.39
N ARG A 191 23.60 -21.19 9.35
CA ARG A 191 25.01 -21.49 9.06
C ARG A 191 25.92 -21.05 10.21
N PHE A 192 25.73 -19.83 10.69
CA PHE A 192 26.53 -19.31 11.79
C PHE A 192 26.31 -20.08 13.11
N LEU A 193 25.06 -20.36 13.49
CA LEU A 193 24.79 -21.19 14.67
C LEU A 193 25.30 -22.63 14.53
N SER A 194 25.35 -23.17 13.30
CA SER A 194 25.93 -24.49 13.05
C SER A 194 27.44 -24.48 13.24
N LEU A 195 28.14 -23.44 12.76
CA LEU A 195 29.57 -23.23 13.04
C LEU A 195 29.85 -23.22 14.55
N VAL A 196 29.14 -22.39 15.32
CA VAL A 196 29.34 -22.32 16.77
C VAL A 196 29.04 -23.67 17.45
N THR A 197 28.10 -24.45 16.91
CA THR A 197 27.83 -25.82 17.41
C THR A 197 28.99 -26.77 17.12
N LEU A 198 29.61 -26.68 15.94
CA LEU A 198 30.76 -27.51 15.57
C LEU A 198 32.02 -27.14 16.37
N MET A 199 32.18 -25.86 16.70
CA MET A 199 33.31 -25.38 17.50
C MET A 199 33.15 -25.66 19.00
N PHE A 200 32.05 -26.29 19.44
CA PHE A 200 31.82 -26.57 20.86
C PHE A 200 32.96 -27.34 21.53
N ASP A 201 33.58 -28.28 20.80
CA ASP A 201 34.68 -29.09 21.30
C ASP A 201 36.00 -28.29 21.45
N ALA A 202 36.09 -27.11 20.82
CA ALA A 202 37.14 -26.13 21.09
C ALA A 202 36.74 -25.33 22.35
N GLY A 203 37.35 -25.64 23.49
CA GLY A 203 36.93 -25.16 24.82
C GLY A 203 36.71 -23.64 24.95
N GLU A 204 37.43 -22.83 24.17
CA GLU A 204 37.27 -21.38 24.10
C GLU A 204 35.89 -20.91 23.57
N TRP A 205 35.17 -21.75 22.82
CA TRP A 205 33.84 -21.47 22.25
C TRP A 205 32.67 -21.86 23.15
N ILE A 206 32.91 -22.60 24.24
CA ILE A 206 31.85 -23.12 25.12
C ILE A 206 30.96 -22.01 25.67
N SER A 207 31.57 -20.90 26.12
CA SER A 207 30.83 -19.76 26.67
C SER A 207 29.92 -19.12 25.60
N LEU A 208 30.45 -18.89 24.40
CA LEU A 208 29.67 -18.37 23.28
C LEU A 208 28.55 -19.33 22.89
N TYR A 209 28.84 -20.62 22.78
CA TYR A 209 27.83 -21.64 22.50
C TYR A 209 26.68 -21.62 23.50
N ASN A 210 26.98 -21.58 24.79
CA ASN A 210 25.97 -21.59 25.85
C ASN A 210 25.05 -20.37 25.75
N ASN A 211 25.62 -19.17 25.58
CA ASN A 211 24.85 -17.94 25.43
C ASN A 211 23.93 -17.97 24.21
N LEU A 212 24.45 -18.36 23.04
CA LEU A 212 23.65 -18.44 21.82
C LEU A 212 22.58 -19.53 21.87
N ASN A 213 22.86 -20.64 22.58
CA ASN A 213 21.90 -21.72 22.77
C ASN A 213 20.71 -21.28 23.63
N GLU A 214 20.93 -20.45 24.65
CA GLU A 214 19.83 -19.86 25.42
C GLU A 214 18.97 -18.91 24.57
N PHE A 215 19.57 -18.09 23.70
CA PHE A 215 18.79 -17.27 22.76
C PHE A 215 17.98 -18.14 21.80
N ALA A 216 18.57 -19.21 21.28
CA ALA A 216 17.90 -20.15 20.39
C ALA A 216 16.74 -20.89 21.07
N LYS A 217 16.83 -21.17 22.38
CA LYS A 217 15.74 -21.74 23.17
C LYS A 217 14.65 -20.71 23.45
N ALA A 218 15.03 -19.50 23.86
CA ALA A 218 14.10 -18.41 24.15
C ALA A 218 13.26 -18.01 22.93
N ALA A 219 13.80 -18.15 21.71
CA ALA A 219 13.07 -17.88 20.49
C ALA A 219 12.05 -19.00 20.10
N LYS A 220 11.95 -20.10 20.85
CA LYS A 220 11.00 -21.20 20.54
C LYS A 220 9.59 -20.99 21.09
N SER A 221 9.38 -20.00 21.95
CA SER A 221 8.10 -19.72 22.61
C SER A 221 7.15 -18.95 21.71
#